data_AF-A0A2P8VDY7-F1
#
_entry.id   AF-A0A2P8VDY7-F1
#
_cell.length_a   1.000
_cell.length_b   1.000
_cell.length_c   1.000
_cell.angle_alpha   90.00
_cell.angle_beta   90.00
_cell.angle_gamma   90.00
#
_symmetry.space_group_name_H-M   'P 1'
#
loop_
_entity.id
_entity.type
_entity.pdbx_description
1 polymer ?
#
loop_
_entity_poly.entity_id
_entity_poly.type
_entity_poly.pdbx_seq_one_letter_code
_entity_poly.pdbx_strand_id
1 'polypeptide(L)'
;MISLRQHAVSLAAVFLALAMGVVLGSGFFSDTLLSSLRSEKWDLSTQIYRLTDQRDALRETLSAADNFDIQVGSRIVHDALVGKSVVIFRTPDAHDDDIAAVSKIVGQAGGAVTATVSFTQE
;
A
#
# COMPACT_ATOMS: atom_id res chain seq x y z
N MET A 1 -9.12 76.81 -13.11
CA MET A 1 -7.84 76.56 -12.44
C MET A 1 -8.02 75.35 -11.53
N ILE A 2 -7.78 74.14 -12.04
CA ILE A 2 -7.75 72.95 -11.18
C ILE A 2 -6.51 73.12 -10.28
N SER A 3 -6.76 73.31 -8.99
CA SER A 3 -5.71 73.67 -8.03
C SER A 3 -4.74 72.50 -7.84
N LEU A 4 -3.42 72.76 -7.87
CA LEU A 4 -2.34 71.79 -7.58
C LEU A 4 -2.61 70.96 -6.31
N ARG A 5 -3.33 71.54 -5.35
CA ARG A 5 -3.80 70.89 -4.11
C ARG A 5 -4.72 69.69 -4.37
N GLN A 6 -5.63 69.75 -5.35
CA GLN A 6 -6.55 68.66 -5.67
C GLN A 6 -5.82 67.47 -6.31
N HIS A 7 -4.82 67.72 -7.15
CA HIS A 7 -3.98 66.67 -7.72
C HIS A 7 -3.12 65.97 -6.66
N ALA A 8 -2.53 66.73 -5.73
CA ALA A 8 -1.75 66.17 -4.63
C ALA A 8 -2.62 65.29 -3.70
N VAL A 9 -3.85 65.73 -3.40
CA VAL A 9 -4.79 64.96 -2.57
C VAL A 9 -5.24 63.67 -3.27
N SER A 10 -5.50 63.72 -4.58
CA SER A 10 -5.84 62.52 -5.36
C SER A 10 -4.70 61.51 -5.40
N LEU A 11 -3.46 61.98 -5.62
CA LEU A 11 -2.28 61.12 -5.63
C LEU A 11 -2.05 60.48 -4.25
N ALA A 12 -2.20 61.25 -3.17
CA ALA A 12 -2.10 60.73 -1.80
C ALA A 12 -3.17 59.67 -1.50
N ALA A 13 -4.40 59.86 -1.97
CA ALA A 13 -5.49 58.89 -1.82
C ALA A 13 -5.18 57.58 -2.57
N VAL A 14 -4.64 57.67 -3.79
CA VAL A 14 -4.23 56.48 -4.57
C VAL A 14 -3.09 55.74 -3.87
N PHE A 15 -2.07 56.45 -3.37
CA PHE A 15 -0.98 55.82 -2.62
C PHE A 15 -1.46 55.16 -1.31
N LEU A 16 -2.38 55.80 -0.58
CA LEU A 16 -2.98 55.22 0.63
C LEU A 16 -3.74 53.93 0.30
N ALA A 17 -4.55 53.93 -0.76
CA ALA A 17 -5.27 52.75 -1.22
C ALA A 17 -4.33 51.61 -1.61
N LEU A 18 -3.22 51.93 -2.29
CA LEU A 18 -2.21 50.96 -2.69
C LEU A 18 -1.47 50.37 -1.48
N ALA A 19 -1.07 51.22 -0.52
CA ALA A 19 -0.41 50.78 0.71
C ALA A 19 -1.34 49.88 1.55
N MET A 20 -2.61 50.27 1.72
CA MET A 20 -3.60 49.44 2.40
C MET A 20 -3.84 48.12 1.66
N GLY A 21 -3.92 48.15 0.33
CA GLY A 21 -4.06 46.96 -0.49
C GLY A 21 -2.89 45.98 -0.35
N VAL A 22 -1.66 46.49 -0.31
CA VAL A 22 -0.44 45.66 -0.12
C VAL A 22 -0.40 45.06 1.29
N VAL A 23 -0.71 45.85 2.33
CA VAL A 23 -0.71 45.37 3.72
C VAL A 23 -1.77 44.29 3.93
N LEU A 24 -3.00 44.49 3.42
CA LEU A 24 -4.07 43.50 3.50
C LEU A 24 -3.78 42.27 2.63
N GLY A 25 -3.16 42.44 1.46
CA GLY A 25 -2.80 41.35 0.56
C GLY A 25 -1.66 40.47 1.08
N SER A 26 -0.73 41.02 1.87
CA SER A 26 0.46 40.29 2.36
C SER A 26 0.36 39.82 3.81
N GLY A 27 -0.47 40.46 4.65
CA GLY A 27 -0.48 40.23 6.10
C GLY A 27 -1.41 39.13 6.61
N PHE A 28 -2.44 38.73 5.86
CA PHE A 28 -3.48 37.80 6.37
C PHE A 28 -3.43 36.37 5.79
N PHE A 29 -2.65 36.11 4.74
CA PHE A 29 -2.76 34.86 3.97
C PHE A 29 -1.63 33.85 4.18
N SER A 30 -0.51 34.24 4.79
CA SER A 30 0.66 33.36 4.94
C SER A 30 0.55 32.40 6.11
N ASP A 31 0.20 32.88 7.31
CA ASP A 31 0.25 32.06 8.52
C ASP A 31 -0.84 30.98 8.58
N THR A 32 -2.08 31.31 8.21
CA THR A 32 -3.18 30.34 8.24
C THR A 32 -2.98 29.25 7.18
N LEU A 33 -2.61 29.59 5.95
CA LEU A 33 -2.34 28.61 4.88
C LEU A 33 -1.08 27.78 5.15
N LEU A 34 -0.02 28.40 5.71
CA LEU A 34 1.18 27.66 6.09
C LEU A 34 0.92 26.73 7.28
N SER A 35 0.06 27.13 8.23
CA SER A 35 -0.36 26.29 9.35
C SER A 35 -1.22 25.12 8.89
N SER A 36 -2.14 25.32 7.94
CA SER A 36 -2.95 24.23 7.38
C SER A 36 -2.10 23.25 6.58
N LEU A 37 -1.17 23.73 5.73
CA LEU A 37 -0.24 22.87 4.99
C LEU A 37 0.69 22.08 5.92
N ARG A 38 1.16 22.70 7.02
CA ARG A 38 1.96 22.00 8.03
C ARG A 38 1.14 20.95 8.78
N SER A 39 -0.11 21.26 9.11
CA SER A 39 -1.03 20.33 9.78
C SER A 39 -1.37 19.15 8.88
N GLU A 40 -1.64 19.41 7.59
CA GLU A 40 -1.93 18.37 6.59
C GLU A 40 -0.71 17.48 6.34
N LYS A 41 0.50 18.05 6.28
CA LYS A 41 1.75 17.28 6.21
C LYS A 41 1.94 16.39 7.45
N TRP A 42 1.62 16.89 8.64
CA TRP A 42 1.75 16.12 9.88
C TRP A 42 0.73 14.98 9.95
N ASP A 43 -0.52 15.25 9.55
CA ASP A 43 -1.57 14.24 9.46
C ASP A 43 -1.21 13.16 8.44
N LEU A 44 -0.78 13.55 7.24
CA LEU A 44 -0.35 12.61 6.20
C LEU A 44 0.84 11.76 6.66
N SER A 45 1.82 12.36 7.35
CA SER A 45 2.94 11.61 7.93
C SER A 45 2.46 10.60 8.97
N THR A 46 1.52 10.97 9.82
CA THR A 46 0.93 10.08 10.84
C THR A 46 0.17 8.93 10.19
N GLN A 47 -0.58 9.20 9.11
CA GLN A 47 -1.25 8.17 8.33
C GLN A 47 -0.27 7.20 7.68
N ILE A 48 0.85 7.69 7.13
CA ILE A 48 1.90 6.84 6.56
C ILE A 48 2.51 5.91 7.61
N TYR A 49 2.83 6.44 8.80
CA TYR A 49 3.34 5.61 9.90
C TYR A 49 2.32 4.54 10.31
N ARG A 50 1.06 4.92 10.52
CA ARG A 50 -0.01 3.97 10.86
C ARG A 50 -0.18 2.86 9.80
N LEU A 51 -0.17 3.22 8.52
CA LEU A 51 -0.28 2.25 7.43
C LEU A 51 0.94 1.33 7.35
N THR A 52 2.12 1.87 7.64
CA THR A 52 3.36 1.10 7.67
C THR A 52 3.33 0.08 8.80
N ASP A 53 2.94 0.49 10.02
CA ASP A 53 2.79 -0.40 11.18
C ASP A 53 1.74 -1.50 10.94
N GLN A 54 0.58 -1.14 10.37
CA GLN A 54 -0.47 -2.11 10.01
C GLN A 54 0.04 -3.14 9.00
N ARG A 55 0.78 -2.67 8.00
CA ARG A 55 1.39 -3.54 6.98
C ARG A 55 2.43 -4.46 7.59
N ASP A 56 3.27 -3.95 8.50
CA ASP A 56 4.29 -4.76 9.18
C ASP A 56 3.66 -5.81 10.09
N ALA A 57 2.65 -5.45 10.89
CA ALA A 57 1.91 -6.41 11.72
C ALA A 57 1.21 -7.50 10.89
N LEU A 58 0.63 -7.13 9.75
CA LEU A 58 -0.03 -8.10 8.86
C LEU A 58 1.00 -9.02 8.19
N ARG A 59 2.16 -8.49 7.79
CA ARG A 59 3.26 -9.29 7.25
C ARG A 59 3.84 -10.25 8.28
N GLU A 60 3.99 -9.81 9.53
CA GLU A 60 4.44 -10.67 10.62
C GLU A 60 3.43 -11.79 10.89
N THR A 61 2.14 -11.48 10.93
CA THR A 61 1.08 -12.48 11.10
C THR A 61 1.08 -13.49 9.95
N LEU A 62 1.22 -13.02 8.71
CA LEU A 62 1.29 -13.90 7.54
C LEU A 62 2.53 -14.78 7.57
N SER A 63 3.69 -14.22 7.93
CA SER A 63 4.93 -15.00 8.07
C SER A 63 4.84 -16.02 9.20
N ALA A 64 4.18 -15.70 10.32
CA ALA A 64 3.94 -16.64 11.40
C ALA A 64 3.01 -17.78 10.98
N ALA A 65 1.95 -17.47 10.20
CA ALA A 65 1.05 -18.47 9.64
C ALA A 65 1.75 -19.39 8.62
N ASP A 66 2.53 -18.82 7.69
CA ASP A 66 3.29 -19.57 6.69
C ASP A 66 4.34 -20.49 7.36
N ASN A 67 5.05 -19.98 8.37
CA ASN A 67 5.98 -20.79 9.16
C ASN A 67 5.28 -21.92 9.93
N PHE A 68 4.06 -21.68 10.44
CA PHE A 68 3.25 -22.72 11.07
C PHE A 68 2.86 -23.80 10.04
N ASP A 69 2.37 -23.41 8.87
CA ASP A 69 1.99 -24.34 7.81
C ASP A 69 3.17 -25.19 7.32
N ILE A 70 4.35 -24.60 7.16
CA ILE A 70 5.58 -25.33 6.79
C ILE A 70 6.02 -26.29 7.90
N GLN A 71 5.98 -25.87 9.17
CA GLN A 71 6.46 -26.69 10.29
C GLN A 71 5.48 -27.78 10.73
N VAL A 72 4.18 -27.55 10.55
CA VAL A 72 3.12 -28.44 11.03
C VAL A 72 2.54 -29.28 9.90
N GLY A 73 2.43 -28.75 8.68
CA GLY A 73 1.88 -29.46 7.53
C GLY A 73 2.58 -30.80 7.26
N SER A 74 3.91 -30.82 7.29
CA SER A 74 4.71 -32.05 7.14
C SER A 74 4.44 -33.09 8.23
N ARG A 75 4.11 -32.68 9.47
CA ARG A 75 3.80 -33.60 10.58
C ARG A 75 2.34 -34.07 10.55
N ILE A 76 1.42 -33.22 10.11
CA ILE A 76 -0.01 -33.57 9.98
C ILE A 76 -0.22 -34.57 8.85
N VAL A 77 0.45 -34.38 7.70
CA VAL A 77 0.30 -35.28 6.55
C VAL A 77 1.22 -36.50 6.64
N HIS A 78 2.15 -36.53 7.60
CA HIS A 78 3.06 -37.66 7.79
C HIS A 78 2.28 -38.97 7.90
N ASP A 79 2.69 -39.95 7.13
CA ASP A 79 2.06 -41.28 7.00
C ASP A 79 0.60 -41.33 6.50
N ALA A 80 -0.02 -40.20 6.14
CA ALA A 80 -1.41 -40.17 5.67
C ALA A 80 -1.62 -40.94 4.36
N LEU A 81 -0.58 -41.08 3.53
CA LEU A 81 -0.61 -41.74 2.22
C LEU A 81 0.30 -42.96 2.13
N VAL A 82 0.76 -43.52 3.26
CA VAL A 82 1.62 -44.72 3.26
C VAL A 82 1.00 -45.87 2.47
N GLY A 83 1.76 -46.36 1.49
CA GLY A 83 1.35 -47.46 0.62
C GLY A 83 0.28 -47.11 -0.40
N LYS A 84 -0.05 -45.82 -0.58
CA LYS A 84 -1.03 -45.35 -1.56
C LYS A 84 -0.35 -44.75 -2.80
N SER A 85 -0.91 -45.07 -3.96
CA SER A 85 -0.55 -44.49 -5.25
C SER A 85 -1.45 -43.29 -5.55
N VAL A 86 -0.86 -42.16 -5.95
CA VAL A 86 -1.57 -40.91 -6.23
C VAL A 86 -1.40 -40.52 -7.70
N VAL A 87 -2.48 -40.08 -8.33
CA VAL A 87 -2.47 -39.51 -9.68
C VAL A 87 -2.83 -38.03 -9.59
N ILE A 88 -2.03 -37.17 -10.23
CA ILE A 88 -2.24 -35.73 -10.26
C ILE A 88 -2.91 -35.35 -11.58
N PHE A 89 -4.02 -34.62 -11.53
CA PHE A 89 -4.66 -34.05 -12.70
C PHE A 89 -4.35 -32.55 -12.77
N ARG A 90 -3.72 -32.14 -13.87
CA ARG A 90 -3.29 -30.77 -14.14
C ARG A 90 -4.27 -30.11 -15.11
N THR A 91 -4.79 -28.94 -14.74
CA THR A 91 -5.50 -28.06 -15.65
C THR A 91 -4.51 -27.24 -16.51
N PRO A 92 -4.92 -26.75 -17.70
CA PRO A 92 -4.00 -26.06 -18.62
C PRO A 92 -3.34 -24.80 -18.05
N ASP A 93 -3.99 -24.19 -17.05
CA ASP A 93 -3.58 -22.97 -16.34
C ASP A 93 -2.66 -23.22 -15.13
N ALA A 94 -2.47 -24.48 -14.70
CA ALA A 94 -1.62 -24.76 -13.55
C ALA A 94 -0.13 -24.65 -13.91
N HIS A 95 0.65 -24.03 -13.03
CA HIS A 95 2.09 -23.86 -13.21
C HIS A 95 2.84 -25.15 -12.83
N ASP A 96 3.99 -25.39 -13.46
CA ASP A 96 4.82 -26.57 -13.17
C ASP A 96 5.31 -26.59 -11.70
N ASP A 97 5.56 -25.41 -11.14
CA ASP A 97 5.99 -25.24 -9.75
C ASP A 97 4.95 -25.73 -8.74
N ASP A 98 3.65 -25.52 -9.04
CA ASP A 98 2.55 -25.98 -8.20
C ASP A 98 2.48 -27.52 -8.18
N ILE A 99 2.67 -28.16 -9.35
CA ILE A 99 2.69 -29.62 -9.47
C ILE A 99 3.88 -30.21 -8.71
N ALA A 100 5.05 -29.55 -8.79
CA ALA A 100 6.24 -29.97 -8.05
C ALA A 100 6.03 -29.85 -6.53
N ALA A 101 5.38 -28.78 -6.06
CA ALA A 101 5.05 -28.59 -4.65
C ALA A 101 4.09 -29.67 -4.14
N VAL A 102 3.02 -29.97 -4.89
CA VAL A 102 2.05 -31.03 -4.54
C VAL A 102 2.71 -32.41 -4.51
N SER A 103 3.54 -32.73 -5.51
CA SER A 103 4.28 -34.00 -5.55
C SER A 103 5.19 -34.19 -4.32
N LYS A 104 5.85 -33.12 -3.88
CA LYS A 104 6.67 -33.13 -2.66
C LYS A 104 5.84 -33.40 -1.41
N ILE A 105 4.66 -32.82 -1.29
CA ILE A 105 3.74 -33.07 -0.16
C ILE A 105 3.28 -34.53 -0.16
N VAL A 106 2.95 -35.11 -1.33
CA VAL A 106 2.56 -36.52 -1.45
C VAL A 106 3.68 -37.45 -0.97
N GLY A 107 4.93 -37.16 -1.36
CA GLY A 107 6.10 -37.91 -0.89
C GLY A 107 6.33 -37.77 0.63
N GLN A 108 6.16 -36.57 1.19
CA GLN A 108 6.23 -36.34 2.64
C GLN A 108 5.15 -37.10 3.42
N ALA A 109 3.99 -37.33 2.80
CA ALA A 109 2.89 -38.12 3.34
C ALA A 109 3.09 -39.64 3.19
N GLY A 110 4.19 -40.10 2.59
CA GLY A 110 4.49 -41.53 2.38
C GLY A 110 3.80 -42.16 1.16
N GLY A 111 3.18 -41.34 0.31
CA GLY A 111 2.57 -41.78 -0.95
C GLY A 111 3.54 -41.71 -2.14
N ALA A 112 3.22 -42.43 -3.21
CA ALA A 112 3.97 -42.37 -4.47
C ALA A 112 3.10 -41.78 -5.58
N VAL A 113 3.58 -40.73 -6.24
CA VAL A 113 2.91 -40.19 -7.44
C VAL A 113 3.18 -41.14 -8.60
N THR A 114 2.13 -41.80 -9.10
CA THR A 114 2.25 -42.80 -10.17
C THR A 114 2.02 -42.22 -11.56
N ALA A 115 1.31 -41.10 -11.67
CA ALA A 115 1.09 -40.41 -12.94
C ALA A 115 0.68 -38.94 -12.73
N THR A 116 1.01 -38.10 -13.71
CA THR A 116 0.46 -36.74 -13.86
C THR A 116 -0.23 -36.65 -15.21
N VAL A 117 -1.50 -36.29 -15.22
CA VAL A 117 -2.34 -36.18 -16.42
C VAL A 117 -2.66 -34.70 -16.65
N SER A 118 -2.28 -34.16 -17.80
CA SER A 118 -2.57 -32.77 -18.16
C SER A 118 -3.80 -32.70 -19.06
N PHE A 119 -4.74 -31.82 -18.72
CA PHE A 119 -5.82 -31.43 -19.62
C PHE A 119 -5.26 -30.48 -20.69
N THR A 120 -5.68 -30.68 -21.93
CA THR A 120 -5.42 -29.77 -23.05
C THR A 120 -6.60 -28.80 -23.17
N GLN A 121 -6.35 -27.54 -23.53
CA GLN A 121 -7.42 -26.61 -23.92
C GLN A 121 -8.07 -27.11 -25.22
N GLU A 122 -9.41 -27.19 -25.24
CA GLU A 122 -10.19 -27.26 -26.48
C GLU A 122 -10.16 -25.90 -27.21
#